data_AF-A0A5C7N9M0-F1
#
_entry.id   AF-A0A5C7N9M0-F1
#
_cell.length_a   1.000
_cell.length_b   1.000
_cell.length_c   1.000
_cell.angle_alpha   90.00
_cell.angle_beta   90.00
_cell.angle_gamma   90.00
#
_symmetry.space_group_name_H-M   'P 1'
#
loop_
_entity.id
_entity.type
_entity.pdbx_description
1 polymer ?
#
loop_
_entity_poly.entity_id
_entity_poly.type
_entity_poly.pdbx_seq_one_letter_code
_entity_poly.pdbx_strand_id
1 'polypeptide(L)'
;MTCEDVEIDAPRCVRELIKQDPQPIEVWRYTFENQTVYYLVGDCCDQFNSVYDSNCNLICHPSGGITGGGDGTCPEFHNTAKDGLLIWKKK
;
A
#
# COMPACT_ATOMS: atom_id res chain seq x y z
N MET A 1 4.88 -19.07 -21.66
CA MET A 1 3.84 -18.64 -20.71
C MET A 1 4.44 -17.54 -19.86
N THR A 2 4.53 -16.34 -20.42
CA THR A 2 5.19 -15.20 -19.77
C THR A 2 4.08 -14.32 -19.24
N CYS A 3 3.81 -14.43 -17.94
CA CYS A 3 3.12 -13.34 -17.25
C CYS A 3 4.04 -12.14 -17.38
N GLU A 4 3.58 -11.07 -18.04
CA GLU A 4 4.31 -9.80 -18.07
C GLU A 4 4.70 -9.46 -16.64
N ASP A 5 6.01 -9.55 -16.35
CA ASP A 5 6.58 -9.02 -15.13
C ASP A 5 6.38 -7.52 -15.23
N VAL A 6 5.27 -7.02 -14.66
CA VAL A 6 5.17 -5.59 -14.37
C VAL A 6 6.40 -5.30 -13.50
N GLU A 7 7.33 -4.51 -14.02
CA GLU A 7 8.55 -4.07 -13.32
C GLU A 7 8.17 -3.13 -12.17
N ILE A 8 7.45 -3.68 -11.18
CA ILE A 8 7.10 -3.00 -9.94
C ILE A 8 8.31 -3.16 -9.03
N ASP A 9 8.84 -2.05 -8.56
CA ASP A 9 9.93 -1.98 -7.58
C ASP A 9 9.42 -2.35 -6.17
N ALA A 10 8.91 -3.57 -6.05
CA ALA A 10 8.35 -4.17 -4.85
C ALA A 10 8.59 -5.69 -4.79
N PRO A 11 8.67 -6.27 -3.58
CA PRO A 11 8.74 -7.71 -3.35
C PRO A 11 7.62 -8.46 -4.04
N ARG A 12 7.88 -9.75 -4.33
CA ARG A 12 6.89 -10.64 -4.95
C ARG A 12 5.56 -10.63 -4.21
N CYS A 13 5.56 -10.64 -2.88
CA CYS A 13 4.34 -10.68 -2.10
C CYS A 13 3.47 -9.43 -2.31
N VAL A 14 4.07 -8.23 -2.46
CA VAL A 14 3.33 -6.98 -2.74
C VAL A 14 2.72 -7.03 -4.13
N ARG A 15 3.43 -7.61 -5.09
CA ARG A 15 2.91 -7.84 -6.46
C ARG A 15 1.71 -8.79 -6.46
N GLU A 16 1.67 -9.75 -5.54
CA GLU A 16 0.51 -10.62 -5.37
C GLU A 16 -0.66 -9.88 -4.72
N LEU A 17 -0.43 -8.99 -3.74
CA LEU A 17 -1.49 -8.14 -3.16
C LEU A 17 -2.21 -7.29 -4.23
N ILE A 18 -1.48 -6.79 -5.23
CA ILE A 18 -2.05 -6.05 -6.36
C ILE A 18 -3.04 -6.88 -7.18
N LYS A 19 -2.88 -8.21 -7.20
CA LYS A 19 -3.76 -9.12 -7.95
C LYS A 19 -4.94 -9.64 -7.12
N GLN A 20 -4.94 -9.40 -5.80
CA GLN A 20 -6.02 -9.85 -4.91
C GLN A 20 -7.26 -8.97 -5.06
N ASP A 21 -8.41 -9.53 -4.70
CA ASP A 21 -9.68 -8.81 -4.63
C ASP A 21 -10.00 -8.45 -3.17
N PRO A 22 -10.36 -7.20 -2.85
CA PRO A 22 -10.43 -6.04 -3.75
C PRO A 22 -9.04 -5.58 -4.21
N GLN A 23 -8.91 -5.32 -5.52
CA GLN A 23 -7.65 -4.86 -6.10
C GLN A 23 -7.41 -3.38 -5.75
N PRO A 24 -6.22 -3.01 -5.24
CA PRO A 24 -5.88 -1.61 -5.01
C PRO A 24 -5.85 -0.82 -6.32
N ILE A 25 -6.07 0.49 -6.25
CA ILE A 25 -5.96 1.40 -7.39
C ILE A 25 -4.57 1.99 -7.55
N GLU A 26 -3.84 2.14 -6.45
CA GLU A 26 -2.48 2.69 -6.44
C GLU A 26 -1.63 1.95 -5.41
N VAL A 27 -0.35 1.78 -5.73
CA VAL A 27 0.66 1.30 -4.79
C VAL A 27 1.80 2.29 -4.76
N TRP A 28 2.09 2.77 -3.56
CA TRP A 28 3.13 3.72 -3.27
C TRP A 28 4.20 3.06 -2.40
N ARG A 29 5.46 3.42 -2.62
CA ARG A 29 6.58 3.08 -1.74
C ARG A 29 6.94 4.30 -0.91
N TYR A 30 7.13 4.10 0.39
CA TYR A 30 7.59 5.13 1.32
C TYR A 30 8.75 4.63 2.17
N THR A 31 9.48 5.57 2.75
CA THR A 31 10.33 5.35 3.92
C THR A 31 9.55 5.74 5.16
N PHE A 32 9.22 4.79 6.04
CA PHE A 32 8.51 5.02 7.31
C PHE A 32 9.30 4.33 8.42
N GLU A 33 9.57 5.01 9.54
CA GLU A 33 10.39 4.47 10.64
C GLU A 33 11.72 3.83 10.18
N ASN A 34 12.42 4.47 9.24
CA ASN A 34 13.68 3.99 8.64
C ASN A 34 13.58 2.63 7.90
N GLN A 35 12.38 2.18 7.57
CA GLN A 35 12.13 0.99 6.75
C GLN A 35 11.34 1.33 5.48
N THR A 36 11.52 0.52 4.44
CA THR A 36 10.71 0.59 3.22
C THR A 36 9.36 -0.03 3.48
N VAL A 37 8.30 0.72 3.17
CA VAL A 37 6.91 0.27 3.31
C VAL A 37 6.12 0.54 2.03
N TYR A 38 5.03 -0.21 1.87
CA TYR A 38 4.17 -0.19 0.70
C TYR A 38 2.75 0.21 1.11
N TYR A 39 2.30 1.36 0.61
CA TYR A 39 0.97 1.88 0.86
C TYR A 39 0.05 1.57 -0.31
N LEU A 40 -0.95 0.72 -0.06
CA LEU A 40 -1.94 0.26 -1.02
C LEU A 40 -3.22 1.07 -0.82
N VAL A 41 -3.65 1.76 -1.88
CA VAL A 41 -4.88 2.55 -1.89
C VAL A 41 -6.02 1.69 -2.41
N GLY A 42 -7.08 1.53 -1.62
CA GLY A 42 -8.28 0.77 -1.99
C GLY A 42 -9.09 1.44 -3.10
N ASP A 43 -9.85 0.64 -3.85
CA ASP A 43 -10.68 1.11 -4.98
C ASP A 43 -11.95 1.85 -4.52
N CYS A 44 -12.40 1.60 -3.29
CA CYS A 44 -13.61 2.22 -2.74
C CYS A 44 -13.32 2.98 -1.44
N CYS A 45 -14.04 4.08 -1.23
CA CYS A 45 -13.86 5.00 -0.10
C CYS A 45 -14.13 4.35 1.27
N ASP A 46 -14.86 3.23 1.31
CA ASP A 46 -15.15 2.46 2.54
C ASP A 46 -14.11 1.37 2.84
N GLN A 47 -13.15 1.15 1.93
CA GLN A 47 -12.03 0.23 2.15
C GLN A 47 -10.89 0.93 2.88
N PHE A 48 -10.15 0.17 3.67
CA PHE A 48 -8.94 0.67 4.30
C PHE A 48 -7.78 0.74 3.31
N ASN A 49 -7.11 1.88 3.31
CA ASN A 49 -5.80 1.98 2.67
C ASN A 49 -4.77 1.38 3.62
N SER A 50 -3.96 0.46 3.13
CA SER A 50 -3.16 -0.44 3.98
C SER A 50 -1.68 -0.22 3.76
N VAL A 51 -0.90 -0.24 4.84
CA VAL A 51 0.56 -0.14 4.80
C VAL A 51 1.16 -1.50 5.14
N TYR A 52 2.04 -1.99 4.27
CA TYR A 52 2.75 -3.25 4.44
C TYR A 52 4.27 -3.03 4.51
N ASP A 53 4.98 -3.86 5.25
CA ASP A 53 6.44 -3.92 5.17
C ASP A 53 6.93 -4.68 3.92
N SER A 54 8.25 -4.76 3.72
CA SER A 54 8.86 -5.53 2.62
C SER A 54 8.64 -7.06 2.69
N ASN A 55 8.13 -7.57 3.81
CA ASN A 55 7.75 -8.97 3.99
C ASN A 55 6.23 -9.19 3.81
N CYS A 56 5.49 -8.14 3.45
CA CYS A 56 4.04 -8.13 3.36
C CYS A 56 3.30 -8.38 4.68
N ASN A 57 3.93 -8.02 5.80
CA ASN A 57 3.21 -7.89 7.06
C ASN A 57 2.40 -6.59 7.03
N LEU A 58 1.10 -6.69 7.33
CA LEU A 58 0.26 -5.52 7.52
C LEU A 58 0.76 -4.76 8.76
N ILE A 59 1.16 -3.51 8.57
CA ILE A 59 1.55 -2.61 9.66
C ILE A 59 0.30 -1.92 10.21
N CYS A 60 -0.50 -1.30 9.33
CA CYS A 60 -1.64 -0.49 9.75
C CYS A 60 -2.53 -0.02 8.59
N HIS A 61 -3.67 0.59 8.95
CA HIS A 61 -4.54 1.30 8.03
C HIS A 61 -4.57 2.81 8.34
N PRO A 62 -3.71 3.64 7.72
CA PRO A 62 -3.64 5.07 8.05
C PRO A 62 -4.80 5.91 7.52
N SER A 63 -5.57 5.41 6.54
CA SER A 63 -6.76 6.09 6.01
C SER A 63 -7.75 5.12 5.37
N GLY A 64 -8.86 5.65 4.86
CA GLY A 64 -9.96 4.86 4.33
C GLY A 64 -10.92 4.41 5.43
N GLY A 65 -11.76 3.41 5.14
CA GLY A 65 -12.87 3.04 6.01
C GLY A 65 -14.01 4.06 5.99
N ILE A 66 -15.11 3.76 6.67
CA ILE A 66 -16.35 4.58 6.63
C ILE A 66 -16.09 6.04 7.03
N THR A 67 -15.19 6.28 7.98
CA THR A 67 -14.84 7.62 8.47
C THR A 67 -13.71 8.28 7.67
N GLY A 68 -13.02 7.52 6.80
CA GLY A 68 -11.82 7.96 6.09
C GLY A 68 -10.54 7.99 6.94
N GLY A 69 -10.64 7.78 8.26
CA GLY A 69 -9.54 7.91 9.22
C GLY A 69 -8.71 6.65 9.45
N GLY A 70 -9.00 5.57 8.73
CA GLY A 70 -8.30 4.30 8.93
C GLY A 70 -8.68 3.59 10.24
N ASP A 71 -7.79 2.73 10.74
CA ASP A 71 -7.99 1.93 11.96
C ASP A 71 -7.42 2.58 13.23
N GLY A 72 -6.77 3.74 13.10
CA GLY A 72 -6.16 4.48 14.20
C GLY A 72 -4.84 3.91 14.73
N THR A 73 -4.25 2.91 14.06
CA THR A 73 -2.99 2.28 14.53
C THR A 73 -1.73 3.02 14.07
N CYS A 74 -1.81 3.80 12.99
CA CYS A 74 -0.72 4.66 12.50
C CYS A 74 -1.18 6.12 12.24
N PRO A 75 -1.50 6.90 13.29
CA PRO A 75 -1.95 8.28 13.12
C PRO A 75 -0.88 9.19 12.48
N GLU A 76 0.40 8.88 12.71
CA GLU A 76 1.54 9.69 12.24
C GLU A 76 2.05 9.30 10.85
N PHE A 77 1.48 8.27 10.20
CA PHE A 77 1.97 7.79 8.91
C PHE A 77 2.06 8.90 7.88
N HIS A 78 0.99 9.69 7.71
CA HIS A 78 0.95 10.78 6.74
C HIS A 78 1.89 11.95 7.08
N ASN A 79 2.32 12.08 8.35
CA ASN A 79 3.23 13.14 8.80
C ASN A 79 4.71 12.73 8.72
N THR A 80 4.98 11.43 8.85
CA THR A 80 6.35 10.92 9.07
C THR A 80 6.87 10.05 7.93
N ALA A 81 5.99 9.46 7.11
CA ALA A 81 6.38 8.76 5.90
C ALA A 81 7.01 9.74 4.90
N LYS A 82 8.14 9.34 4.31
CA LYS A 82 8.93 10.16 3.38
C LYS A 82 9.17 9.41 2.08
N ASP A 83 9.70 10.15 1.09
CA ASP A 83 10.15 9.58 -0.18
C ASP A 83 9.06 8.82 -0.94
N GLY A 84 7.82 9.33 -0.88
CA GLY A 84 6.66 8.74 -1.54
C GLY A 84 6.84 8.62 -3.04
N LEU A 85 6.91 7.38 -3.52
CA LEU A 85 7.04 7.05 -4.94
C LEU A 85 5.88 6.16 -5.38
N LEU A 86 5.10 6.62 -6.36
CA LEU A 86 4.09 5.78 -7.00
C LEU A 86 4.81 4.72 -7.85
N ILE A 87 4.69 3.45 -7.47
CA ILE A 87 5.36 2.33 -8.15
C ILE A 87 4.41 1.51 -9.02
N TRP A 88 3.10 1.64 -8.79
CA TRP A 88 2.09 0.98 -9.61
C TRP A 88 0.74 1.70 -9.50
N LYS A 89 -0.02 1.70 -10.60
CA LYS A 89 -1.39 2.23 -10.66
C LYS A 89 -2.24 1.33 -11.56
N LYS A 90 -3.47 1.04 -11.11
CA LYS A 90 -4.48 0.32 -11.89
C LYS A 90 -4.80 1.13 -13.16
N LYS A 91 -4.76 0.48 -14.32
CA LYS A 91 -5.09 1.08 -15.62
C LYS A 91 -6.58 1.00 -15.91
#